data_AF-A0A432XBI7-F1
#
_entry.id   AF-A0A432XBI7-F1
#
_cell.length_a   1.000
_cell.length_b   1.000
_cell.length_c   1.000
_cell.angle_alpha   90.00
_cell.angle_beta   90.00
_cell.angle_gamma   90.00
#
_symmetry.space_group_name_H-M   'P 1'
#
loop_
_entity.id
_entity.type
_entity.pdbx_description
1 polymer ?
#
loop_
_entity_poly.entity_id
_entity_poly.type
_entity_poly.pdbx_seq_one_letter_code
_entity_poly.pdbx_strand_id
1 'polypeptide(L)'
;MAKEPTVFQKLEQQIEQLRQQIERLNVSEEQFQDWFDGQLFKTTHSAPEQYCDELAYNLRQLERGQGNAQQEWLALRIEQQMLALSRAVTFFQRR
;
A
#
# COMPACT_ATOMS: atom_id res chain seq x y z
N MET A 1 24.88 6.01 17.76
CA MET A 1 24.32 6.88 16.69
C MET A 1 23.23 6.10 16.00
N ALA A 2 21.98 6.58 16.02
CA ALA A 2 20.91 5.93 15.26
C ALA A 2 21.18 6.18 13.77
N LYS A 3 21.28 5.12 12.97
CA LYS A 3 21.44 5.21 11.52
C LYS A 3 20.14 5.76 10.94
N GLU A 4 20.21 6.75 10.05
CA GLU A 4 19.01 7.26 9.38
C GLU A 4 18.29 6.12 8.63
N PRO A 5 16.95 6.07 8.69
CA PRO A 5 16.20 5.01 8.04
C PRO A 5 16.35 5.12 6.51
N THR A 6 16.54 3.96 5.86
CA THR A 6 16.59 3.86 4.40
C THR A 6 15.23 4.24 3.80
N VAL A 7 15.19 4.54 2.49
CA VAL A 7 13.92 4.81 1.80
C VAL A 7 12.96 3.62 1.93
N PHE A 8 13.47 2.39 1.83
CA PHE A 8 12.67 1.18 2.02
C PHE A 8 12.07 1.12 3.44
N GLN A 9 12.85 1.40 4.47
CA GLN A 9 12.36 1.46 5.86
C GLN A 9 11.30 2.54 6.07
N LYS A 10 11.45 3.72 5.43
CA LYS A 10 10.43 4.78 5.48
C LYS A 10 9.13 4.34 4.79
N LEU A 11 9.23 3.66 3.65
CA LEU A 11 8.06 3.14 2.93
C LEU A 11 7.36 2.03 3.72
N GLU A 12 8.11 1.11 4.32
CA GLU A 12 7.54 0.09 5.22
C GLU A 12 6.77 0.72 6.38
N GLN A 13 7.35 1.74 7.02
CA GLN A 13 6.68 2.49 8.10
C GLN A 13 5.39 3.17 7.61
N GLN A 14 5.40 3.75 6.41
CA GLN A 14 4.21 4.39 5.83
C GLN A 14 3.11 3.38 5.50
N ILE A 15 3.47 2.21 4.96
CA ILE A 15 2.51 1.12 4.69
C ILE A 15 1.87 0.64 5.99
N GLU A 16 2.66 0.48 7.06
CA GLU A 16 2.14 0.07 8.36
C GLU A 16 1.25 1.14 9.01
N GLN A 17 1.58 2.42 8.85
CA GLN A 17 0.71 3.51 9.28
C GLN A 17 -0.64 3.51 8.53
N LEU A 18 -0.63 3.27 7.21
CA LEU A 18 -1.85 3.13 6.42
C LEU A 18 -2.69 1.95 6.91
N ARG A 19 -2.07 0.79 7.16
CA ARG A 19 -2.75 -0.39 7.70
C ARG A 19 -3.50 -0.05 8.99
N GLN A 20 -2.82 0.54 9.97
CA GLN A 20 -3.42 0.90 11.24
C GLN A 20 -4.54 1.93 11.10
N GLN A 21 -4.43 2.86 10.14
CA GLN A 21 -5.50 3.80 9.85
C GLN A 21 -6.73 3.10 9.27
N ILE A 22 -6.54 2.19 8.33
CA ILE A 22 -7.62 1.40 7.72
C ILE A 22 -8.33 0.54 8.78
N GLU A 23 -7.58 -0.18 9.61
CA GLU A 23 -8.13 -0.99 10.69
C GLU A 23 -8.96 -0.16 11.67
N ARG A 24 -8.50 1.06 12.02
CA ARG A 24 -9.23 1.98 12.91
C ARG A 24 -10.50 2.53 12.29
N LEU A 25 -10.55 2.66 10.98
CA LEU A 25 -11.75 3.13 10.27
C LEU A 25 -12.86 2.08 10.29
N ASN A 26 -12.53 0.79 10.52
CA ASN A 26 -13.48 -0.32 10.61
C ASN A 26 -14.46 -0.35 9.41
N VAL A 27 -13.93 -0.13 8.21
CA VAL A 27 -14.67 -0.07 6.95
C VAL A 27 -14.78 -1.48 6.37
N SER A 28 -15.96 -1.86 5.89
CA SER A 28 -16.15 -3.16 5.23
C SER A 28 -15.55 -3.16 3.82
N GLU A 29 -15.21 -4.34 3.30
CA GLU A 29 -14.75 -4.50 1.91
C GLU A 29 -15.73 -3.86 0.91
N GLU A 30 -17.03 -4.09 1.07
CA GLU A 30 -18.09 -3.54 0.22
C GLU A 30 -18.04 -2.00 0.13
N GLN A 31 -17.76 -1.33 1.25
CA GLN A 31 -17.66 0.13 1.28
C GLN A 31 -16.36 0.62 0.64
N PHE A 32 -15.31 -0.20 0.68
CA PHE A 32 -14.00 0.11 0.13
C PHE A 32 -13.87 -0.22 -1.36
N GLN A 33 -14.79 -1.04 -1.90
CA GLN A 33 -14.74 -1.58 -3.26
C GLN A 33 -14.74 -0.50 -4.35
N ASP A 34 -15.38 0.64 -4.13
CA ASP A 34 -15.38 1.78 -5.07
C ASP A 34 -13.99 2.42 -5.24
N TRP A 35 -13.09 2.20 -4.26
CA TRP A 35 -11.70 2.66 -4.31
C TRP A 35 -10.75 1.56 -4.81
N PHE A 36 -11.28 0.36 -5.07
CA PHE A 36 -10.52 -0.79 -5.53
C PHE A 36 -10.54 -0.87 -7.06
N ASP A 37 -9.41 -0.51 -7.66
CA ASP A 37 -9.14 -0.80 -9.06
C ASP A 37 -8.48 -2.18 -9.17
N GLY A 38 -9.17 -3.15 -9.78
CA GLY A 38 -8.64 -4.50 -10.02
C GLY A 38 -7.44 -4.53 -10.98
N GLN A 39 -7.15 -3.43 -11.68
CA GLN A 39 -5.88 -3.24 -12.36
C GLN A 39 -4.76 -2.91 -11.38
N LEU A 40 -5.02 -2.30 -10.23
CA LEU A 40 -4.05 -1.83 -9.22
C LEU A 40 -3.85 -2.79 -8.05
N PHE A 41 -4.85 -3.58 -7.68
CA PHE A 41 -4.76 -4.51 -6.56
C PHE A 41 -5.32 -5.88 -6.96
N LYS A 42 -4.78 -6.95 -6.38
CA LYS A 42 -5.25 -8.31 -6.64
C LYS A 42 -6.52 -8.60 -5.86
N THR A 43 -7.48 -9.26 -6.50
CA THR A 43 -8.81 -9.61 -5.97
C THR A 43 -8.80 -10.68 -4.87
N THR A 44 -7.63 -11.14 -4.43
CA THR A 44 -7.51 -12.15 -3.36
C THR A 44 -7.63 -11.57 -1.96
N HIS A 45 -7.64 -10.24 -1.84
CA HIS A 45 -7.74 -9.54 -0.57
C HIS A 45 -9.22 -9.30 -0.21
N SER A 46 -9.65 -9.87 0.91
CA SER A 46 -11.03 -9.90 1.42
C SER A 46 -11.28 -8.89 2.55
N ALA A 47 -10.27 -8.08 2.90
CA ALA A 47 -10.40 -6.99 3.85
C ALA A 47 -9.50 -5.82 3.46
N PRO A 48 -9.92 -4.55 3.69
CA PRO A 48 -9.18 -3.37 3.23
C PRO A 48 -7.72 -3.28 3.70
N GLU A 49 -7.42 -3.75 4.90
CA GLU A 49 -6.06 -3.77 5.45
C GLU A 49 -5.12 -4.74 4.72
N GLN A 50 -5.68 -5.76 4.06
CA GLN A 50 -4.89 -6.75 3.32
C GLN A 50 -4.27 -6.17 2.05
N TYR A 51 -4.75 -5.03 1.54
CA TYR A 51 -4.09 -4.32 0.43
C TYR A 51 -2.69 -3.81 0.82
N CYS A 52 -2.46 -3.55 2.11
CA CYS A 52 -1.13 -3.24 2.62
C CYS A 52 -0.17 -4.45 2.53
N ASP A 53 -0.69 -5.69 2.47
CA ASP A 53 0.14 -6.88 2.28
C ASP A 53 0.71 -6.95 0.86
N GLU A 54 -0.08 -6.59 -0.16
CA GLU A 54 0.38 -6.53 -1.55
C GLU A 54 1.44 -5.44 -1.72
N LEU A 55 1.22 -4.26 -1.14
CA LEU A 55 2.20 -3.18 -1.11
C LEU A 55 3.51 -3.61 -0.46
N ALA A 56 3.44 -4.23 0.73
CA ALA A 56 4.62 -4.74 1.42
C ALA A 56 5.33 -5.85 0.62
N TYR A 57 4.58 -6.71 -0.06
CA TYR A 57 5.14 -7.70 -0.97
C TYR A 57 5.88 -7.05 -2.15
N ASN A 58 5.25 -6.11 -2.84
CA ASN A 58 5.83 -5.39 -3.97
C ASN A 58 7.10 -4.62 -3.57
N LEU A 59 7.09 -3.99 -2.39
CA LEU A 59 8.25 -3.27 -1.84
C LEU A 59 9.43 -4.22 -1.58
N ARG A 60 9.18 -5.39 -0.99
CA ARG A 60 10.22 -6.41 -0.79
C ARG A 60 10.77 -6.95 -2.12
N GLN A 61 9.93 -7.07 -3.15
CA GLN A 61 10.38 -7.44 -4.50
C GLN A 61 11.24 -6.34 -5.13
N LEU A 62 10.85 -5.07 -4.95
CA LEU A 62 11.61 -3.91 -5.44
C LEU A 62 13.00 -3.83 -4.81
N GLU A 63 13.09 -4.04 -3.49
CA GLU A 63 14.35 -4.02 -2.73
C GLU A 63 15.32 -5.14 -3.17
N ARG A 64 14.78 -6.33 -3.49
CA ARG A 64 15.59 -7.51 -3.85
C ARG A 64 15.87 -7.64 -5.35
N GLY A 65 15.10 -6.96 -6.19
CA GLY A 65 15.21 -7.04 -7.65
C GLY A 65 16.53 -6.50 -8.17
N GLN A 66 17.00 -7.02 -9.31
CA GLN A 66 18.24 -6.58 -9.98
C GLN A 66 18.02 -6.14 -11.44
N GLY A 67 16.76 -6.03 -11.90
CA GLY A 67 16.42 -5.68 -13.28
C GLY A 67 15.68 -4.33 -13.38
N ASN A 68 16.22 -3.41 -14.19
CA ASN A 68 15.73 -2.03 -14.28
C ASN A 68 14.23 -1.93 -14.65
N ALA A 69 13.77 -2.64 -15.69
CA ALA A 69 12.38 -2.52 -16.15
C ALA A 69 11.36 -3.04 -15.13
N GLN A 70 11.68 -4.13 -14.43
CA GLN A 70 10.81 -4.68 -13.38
C GLN A 70 10.78 -3.77 -12.14
N GLN A 71 11.92 -3.16 -11.79
CA GLN A 71 12.01 -2.22 -10.67
C GLN A 71 11.24 -0.94 -10.96
N GLU A 72 11.34 -0.38 -12.18
CA GLU A 72 10.56 0.78 -12.59
C GLU A 72 9.06 0.49 -12.54
N TRP A 73 8.64 -0.66 -13.06
CA TRP A 73 7.25 -1.09 -13.00
C TRP A 73 6.76 -1.26 -11.55
N LEU A 74 7.55 -1.91 -10.69
CA LEU A 74 7.22 -2.07 -9.27
C LEU A 74 7.18 -0.74 -8.53
N ALA A 75 8.09 0.19 -8.82
CA ALA A 75 8.12 1.50 -8.20
C ALA A 75 6.87 2.31 -8.56
N LEU A 76 6.51 2.36 -9.84
CA LEU A 76 5.28 3.00 -10.31
C LEU A 76 4.04 2.34 -9.69
N ARG A 77 4.05 1.01 -9.59
CA ARG A 77 2.95 0.25 -9.00
C ARG A 77 2.75 0.59 -7.52
N ILE A 78 3.84 0.62 -6.75
CA ILE A 78 3.81 0.97 -5.33
C ILE A 78 3.31 2.40 -5.14
N GLU A 79 3.77 3.34 -5.96
CA GLU A 79 3.32 4.73 -5.92
C GLU A 79 1.80 4.83 -6.14
N GLN A 80 1.28 4.20 -7.20
CA GLN A 80 -0.15 4.21 -7.52
C GLN A 80 -0.99 3.58 -6.39
N GLN A 81 -0.54 2.45 -5.83
CA GLN A 81 -1.22 1.78 -4.72
C GLN A 81 -1.23 2.64 -3.45
N MET A 82 -0.10 3.27 -3.10
CA MET A 82 -0.01 4.18 -1.95
C MET A 82 -0.91 5.41 -2.10
N LEU A 83 -0.94 6.01 -3.30
CA LEU A 83 -1.83 7.14 -3.60
C LEU A 83 -3.31 6.75 -3.52
N ALA A 84 -3.69 5.58 -4.03
CA ALA A 84 -5.06 5.09 -3.93
C ALA A 84 -5.49 4.88 -2.46
N LEU A 85 -4.67 4.18 -1.66
CA LEU A 85 -4.98 3.92 -0.25
C LEU A 85 -5.03 5.19 0.58
N SER A 86 -4.06 6.10 0.42
CA SER A 86 -4.06 7.37 1.16
C SER A 86 -5.29 8.23 0.86
N ARG A 87 -5.76 8.25 -0.39
CA ARG A 87 -7.01 8.94 -0.77
C ARG A 87 -8.23 8.29 -0.15
N ALA A 88 -8.33 6.96 -0.21
CA ALA A 88 -9.42 6.22 0.40
C ALA A 88 -9.48 6.46 1.92
N VAL A 89 -8.35 6.32 2.62
CA VAL A 89 -8.25 6.61 4.06
C VAL A 89 -8.66 8.04 4.37
N THR A 90 -8.17 9.02 3.62
CA THR A 90 -8.54 10.44 3.83
C THR A 90 -10.04 10.67 3.64
N PHE A 91 -10.66 10.01 2.67
CA PHE A 91 -12.10 10.09 2.44
C PHE A 91 -12.89 9.54 3.63
N PHE A 92 -12.56 8.34 4.09
CA PHE A 92 -13.25 7.72 5.23
C PHE A 92 -12.98 8.43 6.57
N GLN A 93 -11.82 9.06 6.75
CA GLN A 93 -11.53 9.87 7.94
C GLN A 93 -12.34 11.17 8.01
N ARG A 94 -12.75 11.72 6.86
CA ARG A 94 -13.52 12.97 6.77
C ARG A 94 -15.03 12.75 6.80
N ARG A 95 -15.47 11.52 6.59
CA ARG A 95 -16.87 11.11 6.61
C ARG A 95 -17.33 10.86 8.03
#